data_AF-A0A955JDE4-F1
#
_entry.id   AF-A0A955JDE4-F1
#
_cell.length_a   1.000
_cell.length_b   1.000
_cell.length_c   1.000
_cell.angle_alpha   90.00
_cell.angle_beta   90.00
_cell.angle_gamma   90.00
#
_symmetry.space_group_name_H-M   'P 1'
#
loop_
_entity.id
_entity.type
_entity.pdbx_description
1 polymer ?
#
loop_
_entity_poly.entity_id
_entity_poly.type
_entity_poly.pdbx_seq_one_letter_code
_entity_poly.pdbx_strand_id
1 'polypeptide(L)'
;MPWLTDRTTSVGLGEITHRAELKGHFATHEIMGSGLALIDTDGDGDLDLYVLQGGREPGDGAPNELWLFDQGQFHRATETGLEDAGYGTGVAVG
;
A
#
# COMPACT_ATOMS: atom_id res chain seq x y z
N MET A 1 -12.02 -6.17 -28.43
CA MET A 1 -11.37 -5.34 -27.39
C MET A 1 -11.73 -5.94 -26.05
N PRO A 2 -10.76 -6.27 -25.18
CA PRO A 2 -11.06 -6.75 -23.84
C PRO A 2 -11.65 -5.61 -23.00
N TRP A 3 -12.49 -5.95 -22.02
CA TRP A 3 -13.15 -4.96 -21.15
C TRP A 3 -12.21 -4.45 -20.06
N LEU A 4 -11.21 -5.25 -19.69
CA LEU A 4 -10.15 -4.90 -18.76
C LEU A 4 -8.81 -5.35 -19.36
N THR A 5 -7.75 -4.61 -19.09
CA THR A 5 -6.37 -4.96 -19.46
C THR A 5 -5.51 -4.88 -18.21
N ASP A 6 -4.81 -5.97 -17.89
CA ASP A 6 -3.82 -5.97 -16.81
C ASP A 6 -2.66 -5.04 -17.19
N ARG A 7 -2.35 -4.10 -16.30
CA ARG A 7 -1.24 -3.16 -16.45
C ARG A 7 -0.25 -3.24 -15.30
N THR A 8 -0.45 -4.10 -14.31
CA THR A 8 0.26 -4.14 -13.02
C THR A 8 1.77 -4.01 -13.19
N THR A 9 2.41 -4.94 -13.91
CA THR A 9 3.85 -4.89 -14.16
C THR A 9 4.25 -3.71 -15.05
N SER A 10 3.44 -3.39 -16.06
CA SER A 10 3.74 -2.34 -17.04
C SER A 10 3.69 -0.91 -16.47
N VAL A 11 3.12 -0.74 -15.28
CA VAL A 11 3.05 0.56 -14.58
C VAL A 11 3.85 0.54 -13.28
N GLY A 12 4.75 -0.42 -13.07
CA GLY A 12 5.63 -0.43 -11.89
C GLY A 12 5.04 -1.04 -10.61
N LEU A 13 3.81 -1.55 -10.63
CA LEU A 13 3.15 -2.14 -9.44
C LEU A 13 3.46 -3.64 -9.23
N GLY A 14 4.29 -4.23 -10.09
CA GLY A 14 4.55 -5.69 -10.07
C GLY A 14 5.22 -6.22 -8.80
N GLU A 15 5.78 -5.34 -7.97
CA GLU A 15 6.50 -5.72 -6.75
C GLU A 15 5.67 -5.56 -5.47
N ILE A 16 4.49 -4.92 -5.56
CA ILE A 16 3.65 -4.70 -4.38
C ILE A 16 3.14 -6.04 -3.85
N THR A 17 3.49 -6.31 -2.60
CA THR A 17 3.01 -7.48 -1.85
C THR A 17 2.50 -7.00 -0.51
N HIS A 18 1.24 -7.31 -0.19
CA HIS A 18 0.75 -7.15 1.17
C HIS A 18 1.43 -8.18 2.07
N ARG A 19 2.07 -7.70 3.13
CA ARG A 19 2.74 -8.49 4.15
C ARG A 19 1.97 -8.33 5.45
N ALA A 20 1.46 -9.47 5.93
CA ALA A 20 0.96 -9.64 7.27
C ALA A 20 1.83 -10.69 7.97
N GLU A 21 2.44 -10.34 9.09
CA GLU A 21 3.17 -11.32 9.89
C GLU A 21 2.20 -12.17 10.73
N LEU A 22 2.00 -13.43 10.33
CA LEU A 22 1.01 -14.32 10.95
C LEU A 22 1.67 -15.24 12.00
N LYS A 23 1.12 -15.29 13.23
CA LYS A 23 1.48 -16.31 14.24
C LYS A 23 0.47 -17.44 14.35
N GLY A 24 -0.69 -17.31 13.70
CA GLY A 24 -1.78 -18.30 13.79
C GLY A 24 -2.54 -18.22 15.11
N HIS A 25 -2.52 -17.06 15.77
CA HIS A 25 -3.34 -16.80 16.95
C HIS A 25 -4.77 -16.39 16.57
N PHE A 26 -5.03 -16.13 15.29
CA PHE A 26 -6.29 -15.62 14.76
C PHE A 26 -6.71 -14.30 15.41
N ALA A 27 -5.72 -13.48 15.78
CA ALA A 27 -5.99 -12.13 16.25
C ALA A 27 -6.59 -11.31 15.11
N THR A 28 -7.41 -10.31 15.44
CA THR A 28 -8.15 -9.53 14.43
C THR A 28 -7.24 -8.93 13.35
N HIS A 29 -6.05 -8.43 13.71
CA HIS A 29 -5.07 -7.90 12.76
C HIS A 29 -4.41 -8.98 11.88
N GLU A 30 -4.44 -10.25 12.27
CA GLU A 30 -3.90 -11.37 11.49
C GLU A 30 -4.92 -11.91 10.46
N ILE A 31 -6.22 -11.78 10.75
CA ILE A 31 -7.30 -12.36 9.94
C ILE A 31 -8.05 -11.34 9.10
N MET A 32 -7.89 -10.05 9.40
CA MET A 32 -8.43 -8.97 8.58
C MET A 32 -7.46 -8.64 7.44
N GLY A 33 -8.02 -8.39 6.26
CA GLY A 33 -7.26 -7.90 5.12
C GLY A 33 -6.78 -6.47 5.31
N SER A 34 -5.87 -6.06 4.43
CA SER A 34 -5.36 -4.68 4.36
C SER A 34 -6.30 -3.76 3.59
N GLY A 35 -5.87 -2.52 3.35
CA GLY A 35 -6.51 -1.55 2.48
C GLY A 35 -5.50 -0.72 1.71
N LEU A 36 -6.02 0.08 0.79
CA LEU A 36 -5.26 1.09 0.06
C LEU A 36 -6.13 2.34 -0.13
N ALA A 37 -5.47 3.47 -0.37
CA ALA A 37 -6.11 4.72 -0.76
C ALA A 37 -5.46 5.29 -2.01
N LEU A 38 -6.25 6.02 -2.78
CA LEU A 38 -5.79 6.84 -3.90
C LEU A 38 -5.91 8.31 -3.51
N ILE A 39 -4.81 9.05 -3.53
CA ILE A 39 -4.73 10.46 -3.13
C ILE A 39 -3.58 11.12 -3.89
N ASP A 40 -3.78 12.35 -4.35
CA ASP A 40 -2.71 13.20 -4.90
C ASP A 40 -1.89 13.75 -3.72
N THR A 41 -0.72 13.18 -3.46
CA THR A 41 0.07 13.49 -2.26
C THR A 41 1.12 14.57 -2.47
N ASP A 42 1.56 14.80 -3.71
CA ASP A 42 2.57 15.80 -4.05
C ASP A 42 2.00 17.03 -4.79
N GLY A 43 0.73 16.99 -5.18
CA GLY A 43 -0.01 18.10 -5.77
C GLY A 43 0.19 18.24 -7.27
N ASP A 44 0.62 17.18 -7.97
CA ASP A 44 0.85 17.20 -9.42
C ASP A 44 -0.44 16.93 -10.24
N GLY A 45 -1.52 16.52 -9.58
CA GLY A 45 -2.83 16.27 -10.15
C GLY A 45 -3.08 14.84 -10.61
N ASP A 46 -2.09 13.95 -10.50
CA ASP A 46 -2.26 12.51 -10.67
C ASP A 46 -2.53 11.83 -9.29
N LEU A 47 -3.13 10.64 -9.31
CA LEU A 47 -3.44 9.91 -8.07
C LEU A 47 -2.30 8.95 -7.70
N ASP A 48 -1.75 9.14 -6.51
CA ASP A 48 -0.79 8.23 -5.91
C ASP A 48 -1.48 7.09 -5.17
N LEU A 49 -0.72 6.06 -4.85
CA LEU A 49 -1.21 4.88 -4.15
C LEU A 49 -0.57 4.77 -2.77
N TYR A 50 -1.39 4.85 -1.73
CA TYR A 50 -0.97 4.54 -0.36
C TYR A 50 -1.46 3.14 0.03
N VAL A 51 -0.53 2.21 0.24
CA VAL A 51 -0.79 0.79 0.50
C VAL A 51 -0.50 0.48 1.94
N LEU A 52 -1.51 -0.01 2.65
CA LEU A 52 -1.33 -0.45 4.03
C LEU A 52 -0.65 -1.82 4.10
N GLN A 53 0.15 -1.99 5.13
CA GLN A 53 0.78 -3.24 5.51
C GLN A 53 0.29 -3.69 6.88
N GLY A 54 0.47 -4.97 7.17
CA GLY A 54 0.08 -5.59 8.44
C GLY A 54 1.30 -5.99 9.26
N GLY A 55 1.58 -5.23 10.32
CA GLY A 55 2.62 -5.57 11.29
C GLY A 55 2.19 -6.61 12.32
N ARG A 56 3.20 -7.27 12.90
CA ARG A 56 3.05 -8.21 14.03
C ARG A 56 2.78 -7.50 15.35
N GLU A 57 3.53 -6.43 15.58
CA GLU A 57 3.56 -5.55 16.74
C GLU A 57 3.92 -4.16 16.20
N PRO A 58 3.45 -3.04 16.81
CA PRO A 58 3.83 -1.71 16.35
C PRO A 58 5.36 -1.55 16.29
N GLY A 59 5.90 -1.37 15.09
CA GLY A 59 7.35 -1.20 14.86
C GLY A 59 8.13 -2.46 14.48
N ASP A 60 7.48 -3.64 14.42
CA ASP A 60 8.07 -4.92 13.95
C ASP A 60 7.43 -5.39 12.63
N GLY A 61 6.56 -4.57 12.04
CA GLY A 61 5.85 -4.87 10.79
C GLY A 61 6.55 -4.38 9.53
N ALA A 62 6.09 -4.87 8.37
CA ALA A 62 6.35 -4.16 7.12
C ALA A 62 5.69 -2.76 7.21
N PRO A 63 6.42 -1.68 6.89
CA PRO A 63 5.85 -0.34 6.91
C PRO A 63 4.88 -0.16 5.74
N ASN A 64 3.83 0.63 5.95
CA ASN A 64 2.98 1.12 4.86
C ASN A 64 3.83 1.76 3.77
N GLU A 65 3.33 1.72 2.53
CA GLU A 65 4.08 2.16 1.36
C GLU A 65 3.31 3.24 0.62
N LEU A 66 3.97 4.37 0.34
CA LEU A 66 3.49 5.34 -0.63
C LEU A 66 4.16 5.08 -1.99
N TRP A 67 3.36 5.10 -3.05
CA TRP A 67 3.79 4.94 -4.43
C TRP A 67 3.30 6.11 -5.24
N LEU A 68 4.23 6.94 -5.71
CA LEU A 68 3.93 8.13 -6.51
C LEU A 68 3.72 7.73 -7.97
N PHE A 69 2.73 8.34 -8.63
CA PHE A 69 2.48 8.11 -10.05
C PHE A 69 3.07 9.21 -10.91
N ASP A 70 4.12 8.87 -11.65
CA ASP A 70 4.86 9.82 -12.47
C ASP A 70 5.04 9.27 -13.88
N GLN A 71 4.72 10.09 -14.89
CA GLN A 71 4.98 9.77 -16.30
C GLN A 71 4.46 8.38 -16.74
N GLY A 72 3.34 7.93 -16.18
CA GLY A 72 2.74 6.63 -16.51
C GLY A 72 3.30 5.45 -15.71
N GLN A 73 4.09 5.68 -14.67
CA GLN A 73 4.72 4.66 -13.83
C GLN A 73 4.55 4.97 -12.35
N PHE A 74 4.28 3.94 -11.55
CA PHE A 74 4.38 4.02 -10.11
C PHE A 74 5.81 3.76 -9.66
N HIS A 75 6.27 4.53 -8.70
CA HIS A 75 7.54 4.29 -8.01
C HIS A 75 7.37 4.49 -6.51
N ARG A 76 8.04 3.65 -5.73
CA ARG A 76 7.96 3.71 -4.27
C ARG A 76 8.67 4.96 -3.75
N ALA A 77 7.96 5.77 -2.97
CA ALA A 77 8.54 6.85 -2.21
C ALA A 77 9.14 6.34 -0.89
N THR A 78 10.14 7.05 -0.38
CA THR A 78 10.83 6.72 0.87
C THR A 78 10.97 7.98 1.72
N GLU A 79 11.05 7.82 3.04
CA GLU A 79 11.22 8.93 4.00
C GLU A 79 10.05 9.93 3.96
N THR A 80 8.85 9.41 3.71
CA THR A 80 7.60 10.16 3.58
C THR A 80 6.98 10.53 4.94
N GLY A 81 7.34 9.80 5.99
CA GLY A 81 6.68 9.87 7.30
C GLY A 81 5.41 9.02 7.37
N LEU A 82 5.04 8.33 6.29
CA LEU A 82 3.89 7.44 6.19
C LEU A 82 4.26 5.96 6.40
N GLU A 83 5.53 5.65 6.68
CA GLU A 83 6.05 4.30 6.89
C GLU A 83 5.62 3.69 8.24
N ASP A 84 4.33 3.78 8.59
CA ASP A 84 3.78 3.14 9.79
C ASP A 84 3.81 1.62 9.66
N ALA A 85 4.45 0.96 10.63
CA ALA A 85 4.63 -0.49 10.71
C ALA A 85 3.68 -1.15 11.72
N GLY A 86 2.53 -0.52 11.96
CA GLY A 86 1.47 -1.01 12.83
C GLY A 86 0.50 -2.00 12.15
N TYR A 87 -0.72 -2.07 12.69
CA TYR A 87 -1.77 -3.00 12.24
C TYR A 87 -2.66 -2.37 11.17
N GLY A 88 -2.16 -2.12 9.96
CA GLY A 88 -2.92 -1.50 8.89
C GLY A 88 -4.08 -2.38 8.39
N THR A 89 -5.33 -1.97 8.65
CA THR A 89 -6.53 -2.73 8.25
C THR A 89 -7.52 -1.94 7.37
N GLY A 90 -7.30 -0.64 7.17
CA GLY A 90 -8.16 0.20 6.34
C GLY A 90 -7.74 1.67 6.37
N VAL A 91 -7.97 2.38 5.27
CA VAL A 91 -7.63 3.79 5.12
C VAL A 91 -8.75 4.52 4.37
N ALA A 92 -8.96 5.78 4.71
CA ALA A 92 -9.84 6.70 3.99
C ALA A 92 -9.09 8.03 3.80
N VAL A 93 -9.32 8.67 2.66
CA VAL A 93 -8.73 9.94 2.24
C VAL A 93 -9.84 10.84 1.68
N GLY A 94 -9.66 12.16 1.71
CA GLY A 94 -10.64 13.14 1.24
C GLY A 94 -10.12 14.55 1.19
#